data_AF-A0A2Z4JZD8-F1
#
_entry.id   AF-A0A2Z4JZD8-F1
#
_cell.length_a   1.000
_cell.length_b   1.000
_cell.length_c   1.000
_cell.angle_alpha   90.00
_cell.angle_beta   90.00
_cell.angle_gamma   90.00
#
_symmetry.space_group_name_H-M   'P 1'
#
loop_
_entity.id
_entity.type
_entity.pdbx_description
1 polymer ?
#
loop_
_entity_poly.entity_id
_entity_poly.type
_entity_poly.pdbx_seq_one_letter_code
_entity_poly.pdbx_strand_id
1 'polypeptide(L)' 'MELLTQIALASDAVQLALVGAFCWALAVVCLLMDRMREKRRSPERLEKVGFMPWTSLFVALAIIGGGCLATSLPVVLGSL' A
#
# COMPACT_ATOMS: atom_id res chain seq x y z
N MET A 1 2.12 -13.39 -19.85
CA MET A 1 3.18 -14.19 -19.21
C MET A 1 4.55 -13.52 -19.32
N GLU A 2 4.85 -12.84 -20.43
CA GLU A 2 6.05 -11.98 -20.62
C GLU A 2 6.40 -11.03 -19.45
N LEU A 3 5.41 -10.35 -18.87
CA LEU A 3 5.61 -9.45 -17.73
C LEU A 3 6.07 -10.19 -16.46
N LEU A 4 5.53 -11.38 -16.20
CA LEU A 4 5.93 -12.18 -15.05
C LEU A 4 7.35 -12.74 -15.23
N THR A 5 7.73 -13.10 -16.45
CA THR A 5 9.11 -13.53 -16.75
C THR A 5 10.11 -12.39 -16.65
N GLN A 6 9.76 -11.17 -17.10
CA GLN A 6 10.64 -10.01 -16.94
C GLN A 6 10.84 -9.63 -15.46
N ILE A 7 9.78 -9.71 -14.65
CA ILE A 7 9.89 -9.50 -13.20
C ILE A 7 10.71 -10.62 -12.57
N ALA A 8 10.49 -11.88 -12.95
CA ALA A 8 11.25 -13.02 -12.43
C ALA A 8 12.75 -12.97 -12.79
N LEU A 9 13.12 -12.36 -13.92
CA LEU A 9 14.51 -12.11 -14.28
C LEU A 9 15.10 -10.85 -13.61
N ALA A 10 14.27 -9.96 -13.07
CA ALA A 10 14.74 -8.79 -12.34
C ALA A 10 15.38 -9.21 -11.01
N SER A 11 16.34 -8.40 -10.53
CA SER A 11 16.99 -8.61 -9.24
C SER A 11 15.96 -8.68 -8.10
N ASP A 12 16.21 -9.52 -7.10
CA ASP A 12 15.37 -9.68 -5.90
C ASP A 12 15.02 -8.33 -5.25
N ALA A 13 15.95 -7.38 -5.26
CA ALA A 13 15.73 -6.04 -4.73
C ALA A 13 14.68 -5.25 -5.54
N VAL A 14 14.69 -5.40 -6.87
CA VAL A 14 13.71 -4.75 -7.76
C VAL A 14 12.33 -5.38 -7.60
N GLN A 15 12.25 -6.70 -7.49
CA GLN A 15 10.99 -7.39 -7.22
C GLN A 15 10.40 -6.94 -5.87
N LEU A 16 11.23 -6.85 -4.83
CA LEU A 16 10.80 -6.39 -3.51
C LEU A 16 10.36 -4.92 -3.52
N ALA A 17 11.04 -4.06 -4.28
CA ALA A 17 10.64 -2.66 -4.46
C ALA A 17 9.28 -2.54 -5.16
N LEU A 18 9.00 -3.36 -6.18
CA LEU A 18 7.71 -3.38 -6.86
C LEU A 18 6.57 -3.82 -5.93
N VAL A 19 6.79 -4.87 -5.14
CA VAL A 19 5.82 -5.34 -4.14
C VAL A 19 5.58 -4.27 -3.07
N GLY A 20 6.66 -3.66 -2.56
CA GLY A 20 6.58 -2.57 -1.59
C GLY A 20 5.81 -1.36 -2.14
N ALA A 21 6.10 -0.95 -3.37
CA ALA A 21 5.40 0.15 -4.05
C ALA A 21 3.92 -0.16 -4.25
N PHE A 22 3.57 -1.39 -4.62
CA PHE A 22 2.19 -1.82 -4.76
C PHE A 22 1.42 -1.78 -3.42
N CYS A 23 1.99 -2.34 -2.36
CA CYS A 23 1.41 -2.26 -1.01
C CYS A 23 1.24 -0.81 -0.54
N TRP A 24 2.23 0.04 -0.81
CA TRP A 24 2.18 1.44 -0.44
C TRP A 24 1.12 2.22 -1.23
N ALA A 25 0.96 1.93 -2.52
CA ALA A 25 -0.13 2.49 -3.33
C ALA A 25 -1.51 2.08 -2.79
N LEU A 26 -1.69 0.82 -2.41
CA LEU A 26 -2.92 0.35 -1.76
C LEU A 26 -3.17 1.05 -0.41
N ALA A 27 -2.13 1.32 0.37
CA ALA A 27 -2.26 2.10 1.60
C ALA A 27 -2.85 3.49 1.32
N VAL A 28 -2.33 4.19 0.30
CA VAL A 28 -2.88 5.50 -0.11
C VAL A 28 -4.35 5.38 -0.51
N VAL A 29 -4.74 4.33 -1.24
CA VAL A 29 -6.15 4.08 -1.59
C VAL A 29 -7.00 3.88 -0.33
N CYS A 30 -6.54 3.10 0.65
CA CYS A 30 -7.26 2.92 1.91
C CYS A 30 -7.45 4.25 2.66
N LEU A 31 -6.43 5.11 2.67
CA LEU A 31 -6.52 6.43 3.29
C LEU A 31 -7.53 7.35 2.57
N LEU A 32 -7.55 7.31 1.23
CA LEU A 32 -8.53 8.06 0.43
C LEU A 32 -9.95 7.58 0.70
N MET A 33 -10.17 6.27 0.79
CA MET A 33 -11.48 5.70 1.09
C MET A 33 -11.96 6.07 2.51
N ASP A 34 -11.05 6.14 3.48
CA ASP A 34 -11.36 6.62 4.83
C ASP A 34 -11.81 8.09 4.82
N ARG A 35 -11.05 8.95 4.12
CA ARG A 35 -11.40 10.37 3.92
C ARG A 35 -12.73 10.55 3.20
N MET A 36 -13.02 9.73 2.20
CA MET A 36 -14.29 9.75 1.49
C MET A 36 -15.46 9.32 2.37
N ARG A 37 -15.25 8.34 3.26
CA ARG A 37 -16.24 7.88 4.23
C ARG A 37 -16.51 8.93 5.31
N GLU A 38 -15.47 9.60 5.80
CA GLU A 38 -15.59 10.69 6.78
C GLU A 38 -16.46 11.84 6.24
N LYS A 39 -16.22 12.28 5.01
CA LYS A 39 -17.02 13.34 4.35
C LYS A 39 -18.49 12.97 4.15
N ARG A 40 -18.81 11.68 4.02
CA ARG A 40 -20.18 11.18 3.81
C ARG A 40 -20.88 10.74 5.11
N ARG A 41 -20.25 10.95 6.26
CA ARG A 41 -20.80 10.57 7.57
C ARG A 41 -21.85 11.60 7.99
N SER A 42 -23.13 11.29 7.74
CA SER A 42 -24.23 12.07 8.30
C SER A 42 -24.29 11.88 9.83
N PRO A 43 -24.45 12.96 10.62
CA PRO A 43 -24.54 12.90 12.08
C PRO A 43 -25.72 12.03 12.57
N GLU A 44 -26.75 11.83 11.75
CA GLU A 44 -27.93 11.02 12.06
C GLU A 44 -27.66 9.50 12.06
N ARG A 45 -26.46 9.07 11.62
CA ARG A 45 -26.07 7.65 11.48
C ARG A 45 -24.92 7.23 12.40
N LEU A 46 -24.66 7.98 13.47
CA LEU A 46 -23.62 7.68 14.46
C LEU A 46 -23.75 6.27 15.07
N GLU A 47 -24.95 5.69 15.09
CA GLU A 47 -25.22 4.35 15.62
C GLU A 47 -24.76 3.21 14.69
N LYS A 48 -24.47 3.49 13.41
CA LYS A 48 -23.93 2.47 12.51
C LYS A 48 -22.41 2.41 12.65
N VAL A 49 -21.93 1.41 13.40
CA VAL A 49 -20.53 0.99 13.39
C VAL A 49 -20.17 0.61 11.96
N GLY A 50 -19.48 1.49 11.25
CA GLY A 50 -19.09 1.25 9.87
C GLY A 50 -18.11 0.07 9.81
N PHE A 51 -18.56 -1.01 9.16
CA PHE A 51 -18.00 -2.37 9.17
C PHE A 51 -16.51 -2.51 8.82
N MET A 52 -15.93 -1.55 8.08
CA MET A 52 -14.56 -1.69 7.55
C MET A 52 -13.57 -0.76 8.27
N PRO A 53 -12.49 -1.27 8.89
CA PRO A 53 -11.48 -0.46 9.56
C PRO A 53 -10.41 0.02 8.56
N TRP A 54 -10.75 1.01 7.74
CA TRP A 54 -9.87 1.55 6.68
C TRP A 54 -8.54 2.09 7.23
N THR A 55 -8.56 2.73 8.39
CA THR A 55 -7.35 3.24 9.06
C THR A 55 -6.40 2.11 9.45
N SER A 56 -6.92 1.00 9.97
CA SER A 56 -6.10 -0.17 10.34
C SER A 56 -5.46 -0.83 9.13
N LEU A 57 -6.22 -0.96 8.04
CA LEU A 57 -5.73 -1.48 6.76
C LEU A 57 -4.67 -0.57 6.16
N PHE A 58 -4.89 0.76 6.19
CA PHE A 58 -3.90 1.75 5.79
C PHE A 58 -2.60 1.57 6.58
N VAL A 59 -2.66 1.51 7.91
CA VAL A 59 -1.48 1.38 8.76
C VAL A 59 -0.73 0.08 8.46
N ALA A 60 -1.43 -1.05 8.37
CA ALA A 60 -0.80 -2.34 8.07
C ALA A 60 -0.09 -2.33 6.70
N LEU A 61 -0.77 -1.84 5.65
CA LEU A 61 -0.21 -1.74 4.30
C LEU A 61 0.94 -0.73 4.21
N ALA A 62 0.85 0.39 4.93
CA ALA A 62 1.89 1.40 4.98
C ALA A 62 3.15 0.88 5.68
N ILE A 63 3.01 0.11 6.76
CA ILE A 63 4.15 -0.49 7.47
C ILE A 63 4.81 -1.57 6.60
N ILE A 64 4.03 -2.47 6.00
CA ILE A 64 4.57 -3.54 5.16
C ILE A 64 5.22 -2.95 3.90
N GLY A 65 4.49 -2.11 3.16
CA GLY A 65 4.99 -1.47 1.95
C GLY A 65 6.19 -0.55 2.24
N GLY A 66 6.10 0.26 3.28
CA GLY A 66 7.19 1.13 3.74
C GLY A 66 8.42 0.34 4.18
N GLY A 67 8.25 -0.78 4.88
CA GLY A 67 9.34 -1.67 5.26
C GLY A 67 10.04 -2.31 4.06
N CYS A 68 9.27 -2.84 3.10
CA CYS A 68 9.80 -3.38 1.85
C CYS A 68 10.54 -2.32 1.03
N LEU A 69 10.00 -1.11 0.95
CA LEU A 69 10.61 0.01 0.26
C LEU A 69 11.90 0.47 0.96
N ALA A 70 11.89 0.62 2.28
CA ALA A 70 13.05 1.06 3.05
C ALA A 70 14.27 0.15 2.89
N THR A 71 14.05 -1.16 2.74
CA THR A 71 15.14 -2.13 2.55
C THR A 71 15.58 -2.26 1.09
N SER A 72 14.67 -2.13 0.13
CA SER A 72 14.96 -2.32 -1.30
C SER A 72 15.46 -1.06 -2.01
N LEU A 73 14.93 0.13 -1.67
CA LEU A 73 15.29 1.39 -2.34
C LEU A 73 16.79 1.69 -2.35
N PRO A 74 17.56 1.53 -1.24
CA PRO A 74 18.99 1.81 -1.26
C PRO A 74 19.75 0.92 -2.24
N VAL A 75 19.36 -0.35 -2.34
CA VAL A 75 19.99 -1.32 -3.25
C VAL A 75 19.62 -0.99 -4.69
N VAL A 76 18.34 -0.72 -4.97
CA VAL A 76 17.87 -0.37 -6.32
C VAL A 76 18.51 0.93 -6.78
N LEU A 77 18.47 1.99 -5.98
CA LEU A 77 19.06 3.29 -6.32
C LEU A 77 20.59 3.24 -6.41
N GLY A 78 21.25 2.41 -5.59
CA GLY A 78 22.69 2.20 -5.68
C GLY A 78 23.12 1.33 -6.87
N SER A 79 22.18 0.67 -7.54
CA SER A 79 22.42 -0.17 -8.72
C SER A 79 22.05 0.49 -10.06
N LEU A 80 21.51 1.71 -10.02
CA LEU A 80 21.22 2.56 -11.18
C LEU A 80 22.46 3.36 -11.60
#